data_AF-A0A7V4GV12-F1
#
_entry.id   AF-A0A7V4GV12-F1
#
_cell.length_a   1.000
_cell.length_b   1.000
_cell.length_c   1.000
_cell.angle_alpha   90.00
_cell.angle_beta   90.00
_cell.angle_gamma   90.00
#
_symmetry.space_group_name_H-M   'P 1'
#
loop_
_entity.id
_entity.type
_entity.pdbx_description
1 polymer ?
#
loop_
_entity_poly.entity_id
_entity_poly.type
_entity_poly.pdbx_seq_one_letter_code
_entity_poly.pdbx_strand_id
1 'polypeptide(L)'
;MKKKYRLLRIIIPVILLLSGFSCSEDFLNRPPQDALTLDNFYQTPEQVNASTAPLYGWPWFELNDKAHWVIGDATSGNHWTNDGDMAQFFQLGVTQNNPRLNEAWNSLFRVIAHSNMVINNIPTKAGASVPADLKNRVVGEAKFMRATAYFYLVRLWGPVPIIENNSAIVFDSKIPRNTVESVYQFIINDLTDAANKLPAAYSGNDRGRVTKWAAEGMLAKVYLARSGWGQSGSRNQVDLDKAKELAGDVINNSGLKLKPEYADLFQYKGEDAEKDNQESLFAFQWIPCQGWGTQNTNQAYWAKDNTLTGVGDGWGGYIGPTIDLQNEYEPGDKRRHETIMQDGDYYPELKKKDGGYTFVAQPND
;
A
#
# COMPACT_ATOMS: atom_id res chain seq x y z
N MET A 1 -12.09 68.61 -47.59
CA MET A 1 -12.52 67.33 -46.98
C MET A 1 -12.52 66.10 -47.90
N LYS A 2 -12.18 66.15 -49.20
CA LYS A 2 -12.25 64.98 -50.12
C LYS A 2 -10.99 64.10 -50.22
N LYS A 3 -9.82 64.53 -49.70
CA LYS A 3 -8.56 63.75 -49.75
C LYS A 3 -8.41 62.69 -48.64
N LYS A 4 -9.01 62.91 -47.45
CA LYS A 4 -8.93 61.95 -46.32
C LYS A 4 -9.64 60.61 -46.61
N TYR A 5 -10.72 60.63 -47.39
CA TYR A 5 -11.48 59.42 -47.75
C TYR A 5 -10.84 58.56 -48.84
N ARG A 6 -9.82 59.07 -49.56
CA ARG A 6 -9.08 58.28 -50.57
C ARG A 6 -7.99 57.41 -49.95
N LEU A 7 -7.34 57.86 -48.87
CA LEU A 7 -6.38 57.04 -48.11
C LEU A 7 -7.07 55.88 -47.38
N LEU A 8 -8.24 56.12 -46.79
CA LEU A 8 -9.05 55.08 -46.13
C LEU A 8 -9.48 53.95 -47.09
N ARG A 9 -9.70 54.24 -48.38
CA ARG A 9 -10.08 53.23 -49.38
C ARG A 9 -8.93 52.30 -49.79
N ILE A 10 -7.68 52.68 -49.55
CA ILE A 10 -6.50 51.85 -49.82
C ILE A 10 -6.06 51.10 -48.54
N ILE A 11 -6.25 51.70 -47.36
CA ILE A 11 -5.87 51.10 -46.07
C ILE A 11 -6.78 49.92 -45.69
N ILE A 12 -8.09 49.99 -45.99
CA ILE A 12 -9.05 48.93 -45.63
C ILE A 12 -8.76 47.59 -46.35
N PRO A 13 -8.49 47.53 -47.68
CA PRO A 13 -8.14 46.26 -48.32
C PRO A 13 -6.77 45.73 -47.89
N VAL A 14 -5.80 46.59 -47.54
CA VAL A 14 -4.46 46.16 -47.08
C VAL A 14 -4.53 45.56 -45.66
N ILE A 15 -5.38 46.10 -44.78
CA ILE A 15 -5.61 45.52 -43.44
C ILE A 15 -6.36 44.19 -43.53
N LEU A 16 -7.28 44.03 -44.49
CA LEU A 16 -7.98 42.75 -44.73
C LEU A 16 -7.07 41.67 -45.35
N LEU A 17 -6.01 42.05 -46.06
CA LEU A 17 -5.02 41.12 -46.62
C LEU A 17 -3.97 40.65 -45.58
N LEU A 18 -3.81 41.37 -44.47
CA LEU A 18 -2.89 41.01 -43.38
C LEU A 18 -3.52 40.07 -42.33
N SER A 19 -4.84 39.92 -42.31
CA SER A 19 -5.54 38.96 -41.44
C SER A 19 -5.56 37.52 -41.98
N GLY A 20 -4.88 37.26 -43.12
CA GLY A 20 -4.80 35.94 -43.75
C GLY A 20 -3.63 35.06 -43.29
N PHE A 21 -2.68 35.58 -42.49
CA PHE A 21 -1.66 34.75 -41.82
C PHE A 21 -2.24 34.17 -40.53
N SER A 22 -3.27 33.34 -40.67
CA SER A 22 -3.62 32.38 -39.63
C SER A 22 -2.40 31.50 -39.42
N CYS A 23 -1.82 31.53 -38.22
CA CYS A 23 -0.81 30.56 -37.82
C CYS A 23 -1.37 29.16 -38.12
N SER A 24 -0.60 28.32 -38.80
CA SER A 24 -0.93 26.90 -38.97
C SER A 24 -1.26 26.32 -37.60
N GLU A 25 -2.26 25.43 -37.51
CA GLU A 25 -2.69 24.84 -36.24
C GLU A 25 -1.52 24.19 -35.46
N ASP A 26 -0.44 23.79 -36.15
CA ASP A 26 0.82 23.29 -35.58
C ASP A 26 1.57 24.28 -34.66
N PHE A 27 1.31 25.59 -34.75
CA PHE A 27 1.90 26.58 -33.83
C PHE A 27 1.09 26.71 -32.52
N LEU A 28 -0.23 26.48 -32.60
CA LEU A 28 -1.12 26.50 -31.43
C LEU A 28 -1.18 25.13 -30.72
N ASN A 29 -0.84 24.05 -31.41
CA ASN A 29 -0.67 22.70 -30.86
C ASN A 29 0.81 22.34 -30.69
N ARG A 30 1.57 23.15 -29.96
CA ARG A 30 2.80 22.67 -29.32
C ARG A 30 2.45 22.23 -27.90
N PRO A 31 2.14 20.94 -27.63
CA PRO A 31 2.16 20.48 -26.25
C PRO A 31 3.52 20.88 -25.67
N PRO A 32 3.58 21.39 -24.42
CA PRO A 32 4.82 21.88 -23.87
C PRO A 32 5.88 20.78 -23.98
N GLN A 33 6.94 21.02 -24.75
CA GLN A 33 8.00 20.01 -24.95
C GLN A 33 8.69 19.65 -23.62
N ASP A 34 8.59 20.56 -22.65
CA ASP A 34 9.06 20.44 -21.27
C ASP A 34 7.98 19.99 -20.27
N ALA A 35 6.73 19.77 -20.71
CA ALA A 35 5.73 19.18 -19.81
C ALA A 35 5.98 17.68 -19.68
N LEU A 36 6.04 17.22 -18.44
CA LEU A 36 6.04 15.79 -18.13
C LEU A 36 4.70 15.20 -18.59
N THR A 37 4.72 14.52 -19.73
CA THR A 37 3.65 13.66 -20.21
C THR A 37 3.98 12.21 -19.87
N LEU A 38 2.97 11.34 -19.89
CA LEU A 38 3.19 9.90 -19.67
C LEU A 38 4.19 9.31 -20.69
N ASP A 39 4.31 9.91 -21.87
CA ASP A 39 5.18 9.46 -22.95
C ASP A 39 6.64 9.87 -22.77
N ASN A 40 6.93 10.95 -22.02
CA ASN A 40 8.30 11.43 -21.78
C ASN A 40 8.78 11.31 -20.33
N PHE A 41 7.99 10.70 -19.42
CA PHE A 41 8.37 10.56 -18.00
C PHE A 41 9.41 9.46 -17.74
N TYR A 42 9.38 8.33 -18.44
CA TYR A 42 10.16 7.13 -18.09
C TYR A 42 11.54 7.04 -18.78
N GLN A 43 12.23 8.16 -18.97
CA GLN A 43 13.39 8.23 -19.87
C GLN A 43 14.72 7.90 -19.19
N THR A 44 14.84 8.06 -17.87
CA THR A 44 16.07 7.74 -17.12
C THR A 44 15.86 6.64 -16.09
N PRO A 45 16.94 5.93 -15.67
CA PRO A 45 16.87 4.95 -14.58
C PRO A 45 16.25 5.52 -13.30
N GLU A 46 16.57 6.76 -12.95
CA GLU A 46 16.07 7.42 -11.74
C GLU A 46 14.55 7.64 -11.83
N GLN A 47 14.05 8.08 -12.98
CA GLN A 47 12.62 8.27 -13.22
C GLN A 47 11.87 6.94 -13.16
N VAL A 48 12.43 5.88 -13.75
CA VAL A 48 11.85 4.54 -13.68
C VAL A 48 11.87 4.00 -12.24
N ASN A 49 12.97 4.17 -11.50
CA ASN A 49 13.04 3.74 -10.10
C ASN A 49 12.07 4.48 -9.18
N ALA A 50 11.88 5.78 -9.42
CA ALA A 50 10.95 6.61 -8.66
C ALA A 50 9.48 6.24 -8.94
N SER A 51 9.18 5.64 -10.09
CA SER A 51 7.80 5.34 -10.51
C SER A 51 7.07 4.35 -9.60
N THR A 52 7.79 3.47 -8.87
CA THR A 52 7.20 2.52 -7.93
C THR A 52 7.23 2.99 -6.48
N ALA A 53 8.00 4.02 -6.13
CA ALA A 53 8.13 4.49 -4.74
C ALA A 53 6.77 4.81 -4.08
N PRO A 54 5.79 5.46 -4.76
CA PRO A 54 4.49 5.69 -4.16
C PRO A 54 3.76 4.40 -3.75
N LEU A 55 3.95 3.28 -4.46
CA LEU A 55 3.26 2.02 -4.17
C LEU A 55 3.59 1.43 -2.79
N TYR A 56 4.61 1.94 -2.09
CA TYR A 56 4.99 1.49 -0.76
C TYR A 56 4.31 2.28 0.37
N GLY A 57 3.50 3.30 0.06
CA GLY A 57 2.87 4.14 1.08
C GLY A 57 1.52 4.68 0.65
N TRP A 58 1.49 5.91 0.13
CA TRP A 58 0.27 6.71 -0.06
C TRP A 58 -0.96 6.00 -0.66
N PRO A 59 -0.89 5.15 -1.70
CA PRO A 59 -2.05 4.43 -2.21
C PRO A 59 -2.74 3.56 -1.16
N TRP A 60 -1.98 3.07 -0.18
CA TRP A 60 -2.44 2.24 0.95
C TRP A 60 -2.96 3.06 2.13
N PHE A 61 -2.87 4.38 2.09
CA PHE A 61 -3.09 5.22 3.27
C PHE A 61 -4.48 5.06 3.89
N GLU A 62 -5.54 5.12 3.09
CA GLU A 62 -6.92 4.97 3.59
C GLU A 62 -7.18 3.58 4.17
N LEU A 63 -6.55 2.53 3.61
CA LEU A 63 -6.55 1.22 4.24
C LEU A 63 -5.80 1.26 5.58
N ASN A 64 -4.58 1.81 5.62
CA ASN A 64 -3.72 1.81 6.81
C ASN A 64 -4.29 2.65 7.96
N ASP A 65 -4.89 3.81 7.68
CA ASP A 65 -5.33 4.79 8.67
C ASP A 65 -6.22 4.16 9.74
N LYS A 66 -7.28 3.47 9.30
CA LYS A 66 -8.27 2.82 10.18
C LYS A 66 -8.74 1.48 9.67
N ALA A 67 -9.06 1.39 8.38
CA ALA A 67 -9.79 0.24 7.86
C ALA A 67 -9.04 -1.09 8.05
N HIS A 68 -7.71 -1.11 7.97
CA HIS A 68 -6.89 -2.31 8.11
C HIS A 68 -7.06 -2.96 9.49
N TRP A 69 -6.82 -2.22 10.56
CA TRP A 69 -6.87 -2.76 11.92
C TRP A 69 -8.31 -2.94 12.39
N VAL A 70 -9.26 -2.13 11.95
CA VAL A 70 -10.68 -2.34 12.27
C VAL A 70 -11.22 -3.60 11.57
N ILE A 71 -11.00 -3.76 10.27
CA ILE A 71 -11.48 -4.92 9.51
C ILE A 71 -10.73 -6.18 9.93
N GLY A 72 -9.42 -6.09 10.15
CA GLY A 72 -8.58 -7.21 10.57
C GLY A 72 -8.75 -7.56 12.04
N ASP A 73 -8.21 -6.71 12.92
CA ASP A 73 -8.05 -7.01 14.34
C ASP A 73 -9.37 -6.92 15.13
N ALA A 74 -10.26 -5.96 14.87
CA ALA A 74 -11.53 -5.91 15.60
C ALA A 74 -12.44 -7.07 15.20
N THR A 75 -12.56 -7.38 13.90
CA THR A 75 -13.36 -8.52 13.43
C THR A 75 -12.80 -9.87 13.91
N SER A 76 -11.48 -9.98 14.11
CA SER A 76 -10.87 -11.19 14.68
C SER A 76 -11.01 -11.31 16.19
N GLY A 77 -11.54 -10.28 16.85
CA GLY A 77 -11.69 -10.24 18.31
C GLY A 77 -10.43 -9.85 19.07
N ASN A 78 -9.40 -9.27 18.42
CA ASN A 78 -8.17 -8.86 19.10
C ASN A 78 -8.36 -7.61 19.97
N HIS A 79 -9.19 -6.67 19.52
CA HIS A 79 -9.49 -5.46 20.28
C HIS A 79 -10.97 -5.09 20.19
N TRP A 80 -11.41 -4.26 21.13
CA TRP A 80 -12.71 -3.62 21.14
C TRP A 80 -12.55 -2.11 21.14
N THR A 81 -13.63 -1.41 20.79
CA THR A 81 -13.67 0.05 20.74
C THR A 81 -15.09 0.55 21.02
N ASN A 82 -15.22 1.75 21.57
CA ASN A 82 -16.51 2.42 21.75
C ASN A 82 -16.88 3.39 20.60
N ASP A 83 -16.02 3.52 19.58
CA ASP A 83 -16.33 4.27 18.36
C ASP A 83 -17.44 3.56 17.57
N GLY A 84 -18.52 4.27 17.27
CA GLY A 84 -19.73 3.66 16.69
C GLY A 84 -19.55 3.03 15.30
N ASP A 85 -18.64 3.56 14.46
CA ASP A 85 -18.37 2.97 13.14
C ASP A 85 -17.44 1.76 13.28
N MET A 86 -16.44 1.84 14.16
CA MET A 86 -15.44 0.78 14.31
C MET A 86 -15.97 -0.40 15.14
N ALA A 87 -16.79 -0.13 16.16
CA ALA A 87 -17.38 -1.15 17.03
C ALA A 87 -18.24 -2.15 16.26
N GLN A 88 -18.82 -1.74 15.12
CA GLN A 88 -19.60 -2.62 14.25
C GLN A 88 -18.81 -3.85 13.77
N PHE A 89 -17.48 -3.74 13.62
CA PHE A 89 -16.63 -4.84 13.16
C PHE A 89 -16.45 -5.90 14.25
N PHE A 90 -16.15 -5.48 15.47
CA PHE A 90 -16.10 -6.38 16.62
C PHE A 90 -17.47 -7.01 16.92
N GLN A 91 -18.54 -6.25 16.75
CA GLN A 91 -19.92 -6.72 16.96
C GLN A 91 -20.49 -7.56 15.80
N LEU A 92 -19.73 -7.73 14.71
CA LEU A 92 -20.20 -8.35 13.46
C LEU A 92 -21.50 -7.73 12.90
N GLY A 93 -21.70 -6.44 13.15
CA GLY A 93 -22.88 -5.64 12.76
C GLY A 93 -22.63 -4.64 11.63
N VAL A 94 -21.55 -4.83 10.86
CA VAL A 94 -21.12 -3.91 9.78
C VAL A 94 -22.20 -3.80 8.71
N THR A 95 -22.55 -2.57 8.36
CA THR A 95 -23.48 -2.27 7.27
C THR A 95 -22.76 -1.70 6.04
N GLN A 96 -23.42 -1.71 4.88
CA GLN A 96 -22.88 -1.13 3.64
C GLN A 96 -22.54 0.37 3.75
N ASN A 97 -23.11 1.08 4.73
CA ASN A 97 -22.87 2.51 4.93
C ASN A 97 -21.62 2.78 5.77
N ASN A 98 -20.95 1.73 6.28
CA ASN A 98 -19.78 1.91 7.11
C ASN A 98 -18.63 2.53 6.28
N PRO A 99 -18.09 3.70 6.69
CA PRO A 99 -17.07 4.39 5.91
C PRO A 99 -15.76 3.59 5.78
N ARG A 100 -15.43 2.72 6.75
CA ARG A 100 -14.20 1.92 6.72
C ARG A 100 -14.17 0.94 5.55
N LEU A 101 -15.34 0.44 5.12
CA LEU A 101 -15.43 -0.42 3.93
C LEU A 101 -15.07 0.37 2.65
N ASN A 102 -15.56 1.60 2.53
CA ASN A 102 -15.29 2.46 1.37
C ASN A 102 -13.81 2.87 1.31
N GLU A 103 -13.21 3.21 2.45
CA GLU A 103 -11.78 3.53 2.55
C GLU A 103 -10.90 2.35 2.13
N ALA A 104 -11.18 1.14 2.64
CA ALA A 104 -10.46 -0.06 2.21
C ALA A 104 -10.62 -0.32 0.72
N TRP A 105 -11.85 -0.28 0.20
CA TRP A 105 -12.12 -0.49 -1.23
C TRP A 105 -11.37 0.52 -2.10
N ASN A 106 -11.49 1.81 -1.80
CA ASN A 106 -10.87 2.89 -2.56
C ASN A 106 -9.35 2.81 -2.53
N SER A 107 -8.76 2.54 -1.35
CA SER A 107 -7.32 2.38 -1.20
C SER A 107 -6.80 1.20 -2.02
N LEU A 108 -7.45 0.05 -1.94
CA LEU A 108 -7.02 -1.15 -2.67
C LEU A 108 -7.12 -0.97 -4.19
N PHE A 109 -8.19 -0.36 -4.70
CA PHE A 109 -8.29 -0.04 -6.13
C PHE A 109 -7.33 1.08 -6.57
N ARG A 110 -6.95 2.00 -5.67
CA ARG A 110 -5.89 2.98 -5.93
C ARG A 110 -4.54 2.29 -6.10
N VAL A 111 -4.19 1.33 -5.25
CA VAL A 111 -2.99 0.51 -5.41
C VAL A 111 -2.98 -0.20 -6.77
N ILE A 112 -4.11 -0.82 -7.14
CA ILE A 112 -4.27 -1.50 -8.44
C ILE A 112 -4.05 -0.52 -9.59
N ALA A 113 -4.69 0.66 -9.55
CA ALA A 113 -4.56 1.66 -10.59
C ALA A 113 -3.10 2.12 -10.76
N HIS A 114 -2.40 2.41 -9.67
CA HIS A 114 -0.98 2.80 -9.73
C HIS A 114 -0.09 1.67 -10.24
N SER A 115 -0.37 0.43 -9.83
CA SER A 115 0.39 -0.74 -10.28
C SER A 115 0.22 -0.96 -11.79
N ASN A 116 -1.01 -0.83 -12.29
CA ASN A 116 -1.33 -0.91 -13.72
C ASN A 116 -0.57 0.15 -14.54
N MET A 117 -0.38 1.36 -14.01
CA MET A 117 0.40 2.38 -14.71
C MET A 117 1.85 1.93 -14.93
N VAL A 118 2.50 1.34 -13.93
CA VAL A 118 3.88 0.85 -14.07
C VAL A 118 3.92 -0.34 -15.03
N ILE A 119 3.04 -1.33 -14.82
CA ILE A 119 2.99 -2.58 -15.60
C ILE A 119 2.73 -2.32 -17.08
N ASN A 120 1.86 -1.37 -17.42
CA ASN A 120 1.49 -1.11 -18.81
C ASN A 120 2.44 -0.13 -19.51
N ASN A 121 3.02 0.84 -18.79
CA ASN A 121 3.84 1.89 -19.41
C ASN A 121 5.32 1.56 -19.46
N ILE A 122 5.92 0.95 -18.43
CA ILE A 122 7.37 0.69 -18.42
C ILE A 122 7.83 -0.17 -19.61
N PRO A 123 7.13 -1.25 -20.00
CA PRO A 123 7.57 -2.08 -21.13
C PRO A 123 7.58 -1.34 -22.48
N THR A 124 6.72 -0.32 -22.65
CA THR A 124 6.49 0.34 -23.93
C THR A 124 7.04 1.76 -24.02
N LYS A 125 7.24 2.43 -22.89
CA LYS A 125 7.59 3.86 -22.81
C LYS A 125 8.94 4.13 -22.15
N ALA A 126 9.54 3.16 -21.48
CA ALA A 126 10.82 3.37 -20.81
C ALA A 126 11.96 3.58 -21.83
N GLY A 127 12.76 4.61 -21.61
CA GLY A 127 13.87 5.01 -22.49
C GLY A 127 14.86 3.88 -22.76
N ALA A 128 15.59 4.00 -23.87
CA ALA A 128 16.59 3.01 -24.29
C ALA A 128 17.78 2.89 -23.32
N SER A 129 18.06 3.95 -22.55
CA SER A 129 19.12 4.00 -21.53
C SER A 129 18.76 3.25 -20.24
N VAL A 130 17.50 2.88 -20.04
CA VAL A 130 17.03 2.20 -18.83
C VAL A 130 17.40 0.71 -18.91
N PRO A 131 18.15 0.16 -17.94
CA PRO A 131 18.53 -1.25 -17.94
C PRO A 131 17.32 -2.20 -17.89
N ALA A 132 17.42 -3.34 -18.57
CA ALA A 132 16.37 -4.36 -18.59
C ALA A 132 16.04 -4.89 -17.18
N ASP A 133 17.07 -5.10 -16.34
CA ASP A 133 16.88 -5.57 -14.97
C ASP A 133 16.11 -4.56 -14.10
N LEU A 134 16.33 -3.26 -14.31
CA LEU A 134 15.56 -2.23 -13.64
C LEU A 134 14.10 -2.21 -14.11
N LYS A 135 13.85 -2.36 -15.42
CA LYS A 135 12.48 -2.49 -15.96
C LYS A 135 11.78 -3.71 -15.38
N ASN A 136 12.47 -4.86 -15.32
CA ASN A 136 11.93 -6.08 -14.72
C ASN A 136 11.64 -5.90 -13.24
N ARG A 137 12.56 -5.30 -12.48
CA ARG A 137 12.39 -5.02 -11.06
C ARG A 137 11.12 -4.20 -10.82
N VAL A 138 10.98 -3.02 -11.44
CA VAL A 138 9.84 -2.13 -11.16
C VAL A 138 8.49 -2.73 -11.57
N VAL A 139 8.47 -3.54 -12.65
CA VAL A 139 7.27 -4.31 -13.04
C VAL A 139 6.96 -5.40 -12.01
N GLY A 140 7.97 -6.10 -11.51
CA GLY A 140 7.82 -7.10 -10.44
C GLY A 140 7.28 -6.49 -9.14
N GLU A 141 7.80 -5.33 -8.74
CA GLU A 141 7.31 -4.59 -7.57
C GLU A 141 5.84 -4.21 -7.75
N ALA A 142 5.46 -3.66 -8.90
CA ALA A 142 4.08 -3.29 -9.18
C ALA A 142 3.13 -4.49 -9.20
N LYS A 143 3.55 -5.64 -9.74
CA LYS A 143 2.76 -6.88 -9.71
C LYS A 143 2.57 -7.42 -8.31
N PHE A 144 3.61 -7.40 -7.47
CA PHE A 144 3.48 -7.77 -6.06
C PHE A 144 2.44 -6.91 -5.35
N MET A 145 2.48 -5.58 -5.55
CA MET A 145 1.55 -4.65 -4.92
C MET A 145 0.12 -4.87 -5.39
N ARG A 146 -0.09 -5.03 -6.70
CA ARG A 146 -1.39 -5.35 -7.31
C ARG A 146 -1.97 -6.65 -6.76
N ALA A 147 -1.15 -7.70 -6.70
CA ALA A 147 -1.57 -8.99 -6.18
C ALA A 147 -1.91 -8.93 -4.69
N THR A 148 -1.13 -8.18 -3.89
CA THR A 148 -1.40 -7.96 -2.47
C THR A 148 -2.73 -7.24 -2.26
N ALA A 149 -3.02 -6.21 -3.07
CA ALA A 149 -4.29 -5.50 -3.02
C ALA A 149 -5.48 -6.42 -3.40
N TYR A 150 -5.35 -7.19 -4.48
CA TYR A 150 -6.35 -8.18 -4.85
C TYR A 150 -6.54 -9.27 -3.79
N PHE A 151 -5.48 -9.67 -3.10
CA PHE A 151 -5.56 -10.66 -2.04
C PHE A 151 -6.35 -10.14 -0.84
N TYR A 152 -6.23 -8.86 -0.48
CA TYR A 152 -7.17 -8.24 0.46
C TYR A 152 -8.60 -8.21 -0.09
N LEU A 153 -8.79 -7.73 -1.32
CA LEU A 153 -10.11 -7.61 -1.93
C LEU A 153 -10.89 -8.93 -1.94
N VAL A 154 -10.27 -10.03 -2.35
CA VAL A 154 -10.94 -11.33 -2.46
C VAL A 154 -11.31 -11.92 -1.10
N ARG A 155 -10.53 -11.65 -0.04
CA ARG A 155 -10.83 -12.12 1.32
C ARG A 155 -11.93 -11.31 2.00
N LEU A 156 -12.11 -10.05 1.61
CA LEU A 156 -13.10 -9.16 2.19
C LEU A 156 -14.44 -9.16 1.43
N TRP A 157 -14.40 -9.20 0.09
CA TRP A 157 -15.61 -9.12 -0.74
C TRP A 157 -15.89 -10.37 -1.57
N GLY A 158 -15.00 -11.36 -1.58
CA GLY A 158 -15.10 -12.52 -2.46
C GLY A 158 -14.94 -12.09 -3.93
N PRO A 159 -15.93 -12.31 -4.81
CA PRO A 159 -15.86 -11.87 -6.20
C PRO A 159 -15.57 -10.36 -6.33
N VAL A 160 -14.64 -9.94 -7.17
CA VAL A 160 -14.35 -8.51 -7.42
C VAL A 160 -13.95 -8.27 -8.88
N PRO A 161 -14.09 -7.06 -9.43
CA PRO A 161 -13.62 -6.76 -10.77
C PRO A 161 -12.09 -6.87 -10.90
N ILE A 162 -11.62 -7.56 -11.93
CA ILE A 162 -10.21 -7.58 -12.34
C ILE A 162 -9.99 -6.46 -13.35
N ILE A 163 -9.06 -5.57 -13.04
CA ILE A 163 -8.75 -4.36 -13.82
C ILE A 163 -7.25 -4.40 -14.11
N GLU A 164 -6.89 -4.72 -15.34
CA GLU A 164 -5.49 -4.78 -15.79
C GLU A 164 -5.06 -3.50 -16.52
N ASN A 165 -6.03 -2.78 -17.10
CA ASN A 165 -5.80 -1.58 -17.89
C ASN A 165 -6.77 -0.47 -17.47
N ASN A 166 -6.24 0.55 -16.80
CA ASN A 166 -7.03 1.70 -16.34
C ASN A 166 -7.72 2.42 -17.50
N SER A 167 -7.06 2.56 -18.66
CA SER A 167 -7.62 3.28 -19.81
C SER A 167 -8.84 2.59 -20.40
N ALA A 168 -8.97 1.27 -20.23
CA ALA A 168 -10.14 0.53 -20.72
C ALA A 168 -11.43 0.85 -19.97
N ILE A 169 -11.33 1.45 -18.77
CA ILE A 169 -12.48 1.66 -17.87
C ILE A 169 -12.79 3.14 -17.63
N VAL A 170 -12.03 4.05 -18.25
CA VAL A 170 -12.21 5.51 -18.10
C VAL A 170 -13.60 5.95 -18.59
N PHE A 171 -14.10 5.33 -19.66
CA PHE A 171 -15.37 5.69 -20.30
C PHE A 171 -16.50 4.70 -20.04
N ASP A 172 -16.20 3.55 -19.43
CA ASP A 172 -17.18 2.57 -18.97
C ASP A 172 -16.77 2.02 -17.60
N SER A 173 -17.43 2.50 -16.56
CA SER A 173 -17.20 2.08 -15.17
C SER A 173 -18.02 0.86 -14.75
N LYS A 174 -18.85 0.29 -15.64
CA LYS A 174 -19.67 -0.89 -15.34
C LYS A 174 -18.88 -2.16 -15.59
N ILE A 175 -18.02 -2.50 -14.64
CA ILE A 175 -17.17 -3.67 -14.73
C ILE A 175 -17.81 -4.83 -13.96
N PRO A 176 -18.06 -5.99 -14.60
CA PRO A 176 -18.58 -7.15 -13.90
C PRO A 176 -17.56 -7.67 -12.87
N ARG A 177 -18.07 -8.27 -11.79
CA ARG A 177 -17.24 -8.97 -10.80
C ARG A 177 -16.73 -10.28 -11.41
N ASN A 178 -15.46 -10.61 -11.21
CA ASN A 178 -14.89 -11.90 -11.56
C ASN A 178 -15.08 -12.90 -10.42
N THR A 179 -15.07 -14.20 -10.74
CA THR A 179 -15.18 -15.25 -9.71
C THR A 179 -13.98 -15.24 -8.77
N VAL A 180 -14.15 -15.78 -7.56
CA VAL A 180 -13.08 -15.86 -6.57
C VAL A 180 -11.88 -16.65 -7.13
N GLU A 181 -12.15 -17.73 -7.85
CA GLU A 181 -11.12 -18.56 -8.49
C GLU A 181 -10.31 -17.75 -9.51
N SER A 182 -10.98 -16.91 -10.30
CA SER A 182 -10.33 -16.06 -11.30
C SER A 182 -9.44 -15.01 -10.64
N VAL A 183 -9.91 -14.41 -9.54
CA VAL A 183 -9.13 -13.43 -8.76
C VAL A 183 -7.91 -14.09 -8.13
N TYR A 184 -8.06 -15.27 -7.51
CA TYR A 184 -6.93 -16.02 -6.98
C TYR A 184 -5.91 -16.39 -8.07
N GLN A 185 -6.37 -16.83 -9.24
CA GLN A 185 -5.47 -17.17 -10.33
C GLN A 185 -4.70 -15.93 -10.83
N PHE A 186 -5.37 -14.77 -10.88
CA PHE A 186 -4.73 -13.51 -11.22
C PHE A 186 -3.64 -13.12 -10.22
N ILE A 187 -3.94 -13.21 -8.92
CA ILE A 187 -2.97 -12.98 -7.82
C ILE A 187 -1.74 -13.90 -7.97
N ILE A 188 -1.97 -15.19 -8.22
CA ILE A 188 -0.91 -16.18 -8.36
C ILE A 188 -0.01 -15.87 -9.56
N ASN A 189 -0.60 -15.50 -10.70
CA ASN A 189 0.15 -15.14 -11.90
C ASN A 189 1.05 -13.92 -11.63
N ASP A 190 0.52 -12.88 -10.99
CA ASP A 190 1.28 -11.68 -10.67
C ASP A 190 2.42 -11.95 -9.68
N LEU A 191 2.17 -12.70 -8.60
CA LEU A 191 3.19 -13.01 -7.61
C LEU A 191 4.27 -13.97 -8.14
N THR A 192 3.88 -14.94 -8.98
CA THR A 192 4.85 -15.83 -9.64
C THR A 192 5.78 -15.04 -10.56
N ASP A 193 5.23 -14.12 -11.36
CA ASP A 193 6.02 -13.27 -12.23
C ASP A 193 6.88 -12.27 -11.44
N ALA A 194 6.36 -11.73 -10.33
CA ALA A 194 7.12 -10.87 -9.42
C ALA A 194 8.32 -11.62 -8.81
N ALA A 195 8.12 -12.83 -8.27
CA ALA A 195 9.20 -13.65 -7.72
C ALA A 195 10.32 -13.94 -8.73
N ASN A 196 9.97 -14.13 -10.01
CA ASN A 196 10.95 -14.37 -11.09
C ASN A 196 11.71 -13.11 -11.53
N LYS A 197 11.17 -11.91 -11.31
CA LYS A 197 11.76 -10.64 -11.75
C LYS A 197 12.50 -9.87 -10.66
N LEU A 198 12.14 -10.11 -9.39
CA LEU A 198 12.66 -9.34 -8.27
C LEU A 198 14.04 -9.84 -7.81
N PRO A 199 14.97 -8.94 -7.48
CA PRO A 199 16.20 -9.28 -6.78
C PRO A 199 15.98 -9.96 -5.42
N ALA A 200 16.92 -10.80 -5.02
CA ALA A 200 16.90 -11.48 -3.71
C ALA A 200 17.21 -10.54 -2.53
N ALA A 201 17.95 -9.44 -2.77
CA ALA A 201 18.32 -8.47 -1.76
C ALA A 201 18.62 -7.11 -2.39
N TYR A 202 18.60 -6.06 -1.55
CA TYR A 202 18.94 -4.69 -1.92
C TYR A 202 19.95 -4.09 -0.94
N SER A 203 20.61 -3.01 -1.37
CA SER A 203 21.53 -2.21 -0.56
C SER A 203 21.26 -0.72 -0.75
N GLY A 204 21.74 0.11 0.17
CA GLY A 204 21.59 1.58 0.07
C GLY A 204 20.13 2.02 0.08
N ASN A 205 19.79 2.98 -0.79
CA ASN A 205 18.46 3.60 -0.85
C ASN A 205 17.34 2.69 -1.36
N ASP A 206 17.66 1.48 -1.83
CA ASP A 206 16.67 0.50 -2.28
C ASP A 206 16.30 -0.50 -1.16
N ARG A 207 16.85 -0.35 0.06
CA ARG A 207 16.35 -1.10 1.23
C ARG A 207 14.87 -0.78 1.49
N GLY A 208 14.11 -1.78 1.93
CA GLY A 208 12.66 -1.69 2.10
C GLY A 208 11.84 -2.01 0.84
N ARG A 209 12.48 -2.13 -0.34
CA ARG A 209 11.81 -2.59 -1.57
C ARG A 209 11.52 -4.09 -1.53
N VAL A 210 10.47 -4.50 -2.24
CA VAL A 210 10.03 -5.90 -2.32
C VAL A 210 11.11 -6.75 -2.99
N THR A 211 11.50 -7.85 -2.33
CA THR A 211 12.46 -8.84 -2.85
C THR A 211 11.74 -10.05 -3.43
N LYS A 212 12.48 -10.93 -4.11
CA LYS A 212 12.01 -12.27 -4.48
C LYS A 212 11.37 -13.00 -3.29
N TRP A 213 12.02 -12.96 -2.13
CA TRP A 213 11.58 -13.67 -0.93
C TRP A 213 10.25 -13.16 -0.38
N ALA A 214 10.01 -11.85 -0.49
CA ALA A 214 8.73 -11.26 -0.15
C ALA A 214 7.61 -11.75 -1.08
N ALA A 215 7.88 -11.82 -2.38
CA ALA A 215 6.92 -12.34 -3.36
C ALA A 215 6.62 -13.83 -3.15
N GLU A 216 7.62 -14.67 -2.91
CA GLU A 216 7.42 -16.09 -2.61
C GLU A 216 6.69 -16.31 -1.28
N GLY A 217 7.04 -15.56 -0.23
CA GLY A 217 6.36 -15.61 1.05
C GLY A 217 4.89 -15.23 0.94
N MET A 218 4.58 -14.17 0.18
CA MET A 218 3.19 -13.79 -0.10
C MET A 218 2.47 -14.85 -0.94
N LEU A 219 3.13 -15.42 -1.96
CA LEU A 219 2.56 -16.47 -2.80
C LEU A 219 2.25 -17.73 -1.99
N ALA A 220 3.12 -18.12 -1.06
CA ALA A 220 2.87 -19.20 -0.13
C ALA A 220 1.61 -18.95 0.72
N LYS A 221 1.43 -17.73 1.24
CA LYS A 221 0.21 -17.33 1.97
C LYS A 221 -1.05 -17.40 1.09
N VAL A 222 -0.95 -17.01 -0.17
CA VAL A 222 -2.06 -17.07 -1.13
C VAL A 222 -2.47 -18.51 -1.40
N TYR A 223 -1.52 -19.41 -1.68
CA TYR A 223 -1.82 -20.83 -1.86
C TYR A 223 -2.42 -21.45 -0.59
N LEU A 224 -1.86 -21.13 0.59
CA LEU A 224 -2.40 -21.62 1.85
C LEU A 224 -3.84 -21.16 2.08
N ALA A 225 -4.16 -19.90 1.82
CA ALA A 225 -5.52 -19.37 1.94
C ALA A 225 -6.48 -20.02 0.93
N ARG A 226 -6.06 -20.14 -0.34
CA ARG A 226 -6.87 -20.75 -1.40
C ARG A 226 -7.15 -22.23 -1.12
N SER A 227 -6.21 -22.95 -0.51
CA SER A 227 -6.36 -24.38 -0.21
C SER A 227 -7.62 -24.70 0.60
N GLY A 228 -8.04 -23.81 1.50
CA GLY A 228 -9.25 -23.98 2.32
C GLY A 228 -10.48 -23.24 1.80
N TRP A 229 -10.35 -22.46 0.72
CA TRP A 229 -11.47 -21.65 0.22
C TRP A 229 -12.60 -22.54 -0.32
N GLY A 230 -13.82 -22.31 0.15
CA GLY A 230 -15.00 -23.10 -0.23
C GLY A 230 -14.98 -24.56 0.25
N GLN A 231 -14.01 -24.94 1.08
CA GLN A 231 -13.90 -26.28 1.67
C GLN A 231 -14.49 -26.29 3.09
N SER A 232 -14.99 -27.45 3.52
CA SER A 232 -15.44 -27.67 4.90
C SER A 232 -14.64 -28.82 5.52
N GLY A 233 -13.80 -28.52 6.51
CA GLY A 233 -12.98 -29.51 7.22
C GLY A 233 -11.81 -30.11 6.43
N SER A 234 -11.58 -29.68 5.18
CA SER A 234 -10.48 -30.16 4.32
C SER A 234 -9.75 -28.99 3.64
N ARG A 235 -8.60 -29.29 3.04
CA ARG A 235 -7.83 -28.35 2.20
C ARG A 235 -7.34 -29.05 0.95
N ASN A 236 -7.22 -28.32 -0.15
CA ASN A 236 -6.65 -28.81 -1.40
C ASN A 236 -5.16 -29.14 -1.23
N GLN A 237 -4.79 -30.40 -1.43
CA GLN A 237 -3.42 -30.87 -1.20
C GLN A 237 -2.40 -30.24 -2.16
N VAL A 238 -2.76 -30.00 -3.42
CA VAL A 238 -1.85 -29.38 -4.41
C VAL A 238 -1.47 -27.96 -3.97
N ASP A 239 -2.44 -27.19 -3.47
CA ASP A 239 -2.19 -25.86 -2.93
C ASP A 239 -1.37 -25.92 -1.63
N LEU A 240 -1.61 -26.91 -0.76
CA LEU A 240 -0.78 -27.12 0.45
C LEU A 240 0.67 -27.44 0.10
N ASP A 241 0.89 -28.33 -0.87
CA ASP A 241 2.22 -28.71 -1.33
C ASP A 241 2.96 -27.49 -1.90
N LYS A 242 2.25 -26.65 -2.68
CA LYS A 242 2.83 -25.43 -3.25
C LYS A 242 3.13 -24.38 -2.18
N ALA A 243 2.24 -24.20 -1.21
CA ALA A 243 2.49 -23.31 -0.07
C ALA A 243 3.72 -23.75 0.74
N LYS A 244 3.85 -25.06 0.99
CA LYS A 244 5.00 -25.64 1.68
C LYS A 244 6.30 -25.48 0.89
N GLU A 245 6.28 -25.72 -0.42
CA GLU A 245 7.44 -25.54 -1.31
C GLU A 245 7.96 -24.11 -1.24
N LEU A 246 7.09 -23.12 -1.46
CA LEU A 246 7.45 -21.71 -1.50
C LEU A 246 7.90 -21.17 -0.13
N ALA A 247 7.17 -21.49 0.95
CA ALA A 247 7.58 -21.12 2.29
C ALA A 247 8.91 -21.80 2.68
N GLY A 248 9.09 -23.05 2.26
CA GLY A 248 10.33 -23.80 2.45
C GLY A 248 11.52 -23.18 1.71
N ASP A 249 11.33 -22.66 0.50
CA ASP A 249 12.39 -21.95 -0.24
C ASP A 249 12.84 -20.71 0.51
N VAL A 250 11.89 -19.88 0.97
CA VAL A 250 12.20 -18.69 1.78
C VAL A 250 12.96 -19.07 3.06
N ILE A 251 12.48 -20.08 3.80
CA ILE A 251 13.12 -20.49 5.07
C ILE A 251 14.54 -21.01 4.84
N ASN A 252 14.75 -21.85 3.83
CA ASN A 252 16.00 -22.59 3.67
C ASN A 252 17.05 -21.84 2.84
N ASN A 253 16.63 -20.97 1.91
CA ASN A 253 17.51 -20.41 0.89
C ASN A 253 17.61 -18.87 0.90
N SER A 254 16.76 -18.16 1.65
CA SER A 254 16.85 -16.69 1.69
C SER A 254 18.06 -16.14 2.45
N GLY A 255 18.59 -16.93 3.40
CA GLY A 255 19.63 -16.48 4.33
C GLY A 255 19.15 -15.47 5.37
N LEU A 256 17.84 -15.18 5.41
CA LEU A 256 17.22 -14.27 6.37
C LEU A 256 17.10 -14.94 7.75
N LYS A 257 16.99 -14.11 8.79
CA LYS A 257 16.93 -14.57 10.18
C LYS A 257 15.88 -13.79 10.94
N LEU A 258 15.23 -14.49 11.87
CA LEU A 258 14.39 -13.86 12.88
C LEU A 258 15.25 -12.98 13.79
N LYS A 259 14.65 -11.90 14.30
CA LYS A 259 15.25 -11.11 15.37
C LYS A 259 15.36 -11.96 16.64
N PRO A 260 16.48 -11.88 17.38
CA PRO A 260 16.61 -12.61 18.63
C PRO A 260 15.56 -12.20 19.68
N GLU A 261 15.23 -10.91 19.74
CA GLU A 261 14.24 -10.36 20.65
C GLU A 261 13.04 -9.83 19.85
N TYR A 262 11.83 -10.27 20.23
CA TYR A 262 10.58 -9.89 19.59
C TYR A 262 10.33 -8.37 19.62
N ALA A 263 10.67 -7.72 20.74
CA ALA A 263 10.52 -6.28 20.94
C ALA A 263 11.24 -5.44 19.87
N ASP A 264 12.37 -5.93 19.33
CA ASP A 264 13.16 -5.17 18.35
C ASP A 264 12.41 -4.96 17.03
N LEU A 265 11.42 -5.81 16.70
CA LEU A 265 10.60 -5.65 15.49
C LEU A 265 9.73 -4.38 15.51
N PHE A 266 9.39 -3.87 16.69
CA PHE A 266 8.40 -2.80 16.87
C PHE A 266 9.01 -1.48 17.33
N GLN A 267 10.34 -1.39 17.42
CA GLN A 267 11.04 -0.22 17.93
C GLN A 267 11.66 0.62 16.83
N TYR A 268 11.43 1.93 16.88
CA TYR A 268 12.14 2.88 16.03
C TYR A 268 13.49 3.28 16.66
N LYS A 269 14.51 2.43 16.53
CA LYS A 269 15.87 2.68 17.03
C LYS A 269 16.75 3.40 15.98
N GLY A 270 16.40 4.64 15.66
CA GLY A 270 17.13 5.45 14.68
C GLY A 270 16.80 5.10 13.21
N GLU A 271 17.43 5.80 12.26
CA GLU A 271 16.87 5.98 10.90
C GLU A 271 16.71 4.71 10.03
N ASP A 272 17.36 3.58 10.32
CA ASP A 272 17.30 2.41 9.40
C ASP A 272 17.46 1.01 10.03
N ALA A 273 17.77 0.88 11.33
CA ALA A 273 18.23 -0.41 11.87
C ALA A 273 17.13 -1.49 11.99
N GLU A 274 15.88 -1.07 12.26
CA GLU A 274 14.79 -2.00 12.61
C GLU A 274 13.63 -2.02 11.60
N LYS A 275 13.36 -0.93 10.87
CA LYS A 275 12.23 -0.85 9.92
C LYS A 275 12.34 -1.85 8.74
N ASP A 276 13.57 -2.01 8.22
CA ASP A 276 13.92 -2.91 7.11
C ASP A 276 14.89 -3.99 7.60
N ASN A 277 14.53 -4.60 8.74
CA ASN A 277 15.29 -5.70 9.31
C ASN A 277 15.10 -6.99 8.51
N GLN A 278 15.96 -7.99 8.76
CA GLN A 278 15.98 -9.23 7.96
C GLN A 278 14.71 -10.09 8.09
N GLU A 279 13.90 -9.90 9.13
CA GLU A 279 12.60 -10.57 9.30
C GLU A 279 11.47 -9.83 8.56
N SER A 280 11.66 -8.53 8.27
CA SER A 280 10.71 -7.72 7.50
C SER A 280 10.82 -8.00 6.00
N LEU A 281 10.04 -8.96 5.51
CA LEU A 281 9.97 -9.26 4.07
C LEU A 281 9.32 -8.12 3.27
N PHE A 282 8.29 -7.50 3.83
CA PHE A 282 7.60 -6.36 3.24
C PHE A 282 6.92 -5.53 4.32
N ALA A 283 7.10 -4.22 4.25
CA ALA A 283 6.43 -3.23 5.08
C ALA A 283 6.15 -1.97 4.26
N PHE A 284 5.13 -1.21 4.68
CA PHE A 284 4.88 0.11 4.11
C PHE A 284 5.98 1.09 4.53
N GLN A 285 6.44 1.87 3.56
CA GLN A 285 7.53 2.83 3.69
C GLN A 285 6.95 4.21 3.95
N TRP A 286 6.40 4.40 5.15
CA TRP A 286 5.82 5.66 5.58
C TRP A 286 6.90 6.72 5.79
N ILE A 287 6.60 7.96 5.37
CA ILE A 287 7.53 9.08 5.43
C ILE A 287 7.01 10.08 6.47
N PRO A 288 7.66 10.20 7.64
CA PRO A 288 7.26 11.21 8.61
C PRO A 288 7.43 12.62 8.00
N CYS A 289 6.50 13.52 8.32
CA CYS A 289 6.59 14.96 8.01
C CYS A 289 6.51 15.36 6.52
N GLN A 290 6.16 14.46 5.58
CA GLN A 290 5.99 14.78 4.15
C GLN A 290 4.54 15.10 3.74
N GLY A 291 3.61 15.15 4.69
CA GLY A 291 2.23 15.56 4.49
C GLY A 291 1.21 14.48 4.82
N TRP A 292 -0.05 14.89 4.97
CA TRP A 292 -1.14 13.95 5.23
C TRP A 292 -1.26 12.95 4.08
N GLY A 293 -1.39 11.67 4.42
CA GLY A 293 -1.47 10.60 3.43
C GLY A 293 -0.16 9.86 3.15
N THR A 294 1.00 10.38 3.57
CA THR A 294 2.31 9.70 3.39
C THR A 294 2.92 9.19 4.68
N GLN A 295 2.29 9.49 5.82
CA GLN A 295 2.72 9.13 7.17
C GLN A 295 1.93 7.95 7.74
N ASN A 296 2.49 7.28 8.74
CA ASN A 296 1.76 6.28 9.51
C ASN A 296 0.96 6.98 10.62
N THR A 297 -0.36 6.93 10.54
CA THR A 297 -1.26 7.55 11.53
C THR A 297 -1.59 6.65 12.72
N ASN A 298 -1.14 5.39 12.72
CA ASN A 298 -1.45 4.44 13.79
C ASN A 298 -1.01 4.92 15.17
N GLN A 299 0.11 5.65 15.28
CA GLN A 299 0.55 6.25 16.55
C GLN A 299 -0.56 7.08 17.20
N ALA A 300 -1.28 7.88 16.41
CA ALA A 300 -2.33 8.74 16.91
C ALA A 300 -3.55 7.97 17.43
N TYR A 301 -3.81 6.77 16.89
CA TYR A 301 -4.99 5.97 17.26
C TYR A 301 -4.71 4.88 18.29
N TRP A 302 -3.46 4.41 18.42
CA TRP A 302 -3.10 3.33 19.34
C TRP A 302 -2.45 3.83 20.64
N ALA A 303 -1.83 5.00 20.65
CA ALA A 303 -1.33 5.57 21.89
C ALA A 303 -2.53 5.99 22.76
N LYS A 304 -2.61 5.43 23.97
CA LYS A 304 -3.70 5.66 24.94
C LYS A 304 -4.02 7.15 25.14
N ASP A 305 -2.98 7.96 25.27
CA ASP A 305 -3.11 9.40 25.48
C ASP A 305 -1.92 10.17 24.91
N ASN A 306 -2.08 11.49 24.83
CA ASN A 306 -1.06 12.41 24.32
C ASN A 306 0.23 12.46 25.14
N THR A 307 0.22 11.93 26.37
CA THR A 307 1.42 11.91 27.19
C THR A 307 2.42 10.89 26.66
N LEU A 308 1.95 9.81 26.04
CA LEU A 308 2.80 8.79 25.42
C LEU A 308 3.46 9.28 24.12
N THR A 309 2.72 10.03 23.31
CA THR A 309 3.24 10.51 22.00
C THR A 309 4.07 11.78 22.14
N GLY A 310 3.85 12.58 23.19
CA GLY A 310 4.55 13.84 23.43
C GLY A 310 4.18 14.95 22.46
N VAL A 311 3.15 14.76 21.64
CA VAL A 311 2.58 15.75 20.71
C VAL A 311 1.05 15.78 20.87
N GLY A 312 0.34 16.63 20.10
CA GLY A 312 -1.11 16.83 20.25
C GLY A 312 -2.02 15.66 19.82
N ASP A 313 -1.45 14.49 19.48
CA ASP A 313 -2.17 13.25 19.12
C ASP A 313 -2.20 12.26 20.30
N GLY A 314 -2.57 10.99 20.09
CA GLY A 314 -2.73 10.01 21.17
C GLY A 314 -4.17 9.94 21.66
N TRP A 315 -5.03 9.43 20.79
CA TRP A 315 -6.48 9.35 20.97
C TRP A 315 -6.95 7.93 21.27
N GLY A 316 -6.04 6.98 21.50
CA GLY A 316 -6.35 5.55 21.59
C GLY A 316 -7.03 5.08 22.86
N GLY A 317 -7.30 5.96 23.82
CA GLY A 317 -7.95 5.59 25.09
C GLY A 317 -9.37 5.04 24.96
N TYR A 318 -9.94 5.00 23.76
CA TYR A 318 -11.21 4.33 23.48
C TYR A 318 -11.06 2.92 22.87
N ILE A 319 -9.82 2.44 22.70
CA ILE A 319 -9.48 1.13 22.14
C ILE A 319 -8.80 0.30 23.25
N GLY A 320 -9.20 -0.96 23.39
CA GLY A 320 -8.61 -1.87 24.37
C GLY A 320 -8.50 -3.31 23.85
N PRO A 321 -7.53 -4.10 24.35
CA PRO A 321 -7.44 -5.52 24.01
C PRO A 321 -8.63 -6.28 24.62
N THR A 322 -9.17 -7.25 23.89
CA THR A 322 -10.25 -8.09 24.43
C THR A 322 -9.74 -9.02 25.53
N ILE A 323 -10.65 -9.50 26.38
CA ILE A 323 -10.33 -10.54 27.36
C ILE A 323 -9.84 -11.82 26.67
N ASP A 324 -10.39 -12.13 25.49
CA ASP A 324 -9.97 -13.27 24.67
C ASP A 324 -8.49 -13.17 24.32
N LEU A 325 -8.06 -12.07 23.69
CA LEU A 325 -6.66 -11.83 23.36
C LEU A 325 -5.76 -11.83 24.60
N GLN A 326 -6.21 -11.25 25.70
CA GLN A 326 -5.43 -11.24 26.95
C GLN A 326 -5.18 -12.65 27.49
N ASN A 327 -6.13 -13.58 27.29
CA ASN A 327 -6.03 -14.97 27.75
C ASN A 327 -5.27 -15.89 26.79
N GLU A 328 -4.98 -15.46 25.55
CA GLU A 328 -4.21 -16.25 24.57
C GLU A 328 -2.73 -16.41 24.95
N TYR A 329 -2.19 -15.53 25.81
CA TYR A 329 -0.78 -15.56 26.18
C TYR A 329 -0.51 -16.58 27.30
N GLU A 330 0.39 -17.51 27.03
CA GLU A 330 0.88 -18.46 28.04
C GLU A 330 1.66 -17.72 29.16
N PRO A 331 1.66 -18.25 30.41
CA PRO A 331 2.47 -17.68 31.48
C PRO A 331 3.95 -17.58 31.11
N GLY A 332 4.50 -16.35 31.13
CA GLY A 332 5.88 -16.08 30.77
C GLY A 332 6.14 -15.78 29.29
N ASP A 333 5.09 -15.75 28.45
CA ASP A 333 5.20 -15.33 27.06
C ASP A 333 5.64 -13.86 26.96
N LYS A 334 6.85 -13.64 26.44
CA LYS A 334 7.41 -12.29 26.25
C LYS A 334 6.62 -11.46 25.25
N ARG A 335 5.88 -12.08 24.31
CA ARG A 335 5.10 -11.37 23.29
C ARG A 335 3.97 -10.55 23.91
N ARG A 336 3.44 -10.97 25.07
CA ARG A 336 2.35 -10.27 25.75
C ARG A 336 2.72 -8.82 26.06
N HIS A 337 3.85 -8.62 26.74
CA HIS A 337 4.33 -7.28 27.15
C HIS A 337 4.54 -6.34 25.96
N GLU A 338 5.03 -6.87 24.84
CA GLU A 338 5.30 -6.11 23.62
C GLU A 338 4.07 -5.90 22.72
N THR A 339 2.93 -6.52 23.05
CA THR A 339 1.69 -6.45 22.23
C THR A 339 0.57 -5.71 22.94
N ILE A 340 0.39 -5.94 24.24
CA ILE A 340 -0.68 -5.33 25.05
C ILE A 340 -0.10 -4.78 26.36
N MET A 341 -0.56 -3.59 26.76
CA MET A 341 -0.22 -3.02 28.08
C MET A 341 -1.19 -3.57 29.13
N GLN A 342 -0.66 -4.10 30.24
CA GLN A 342 -1.40 -4.48 31.43
C GLN A 342 -1.01 -3.62 32.62
N ASP A 343 -1.91 -3.51 33.60
CA ASP A 343 -1.68 -2.69 34.80
C ASP A 343 -0.36 -3.08 35.49
N GLY A 344 0.51 -2.09 35.70
CA GLY A 344 1.83 -2.27 36.30
C GLY A 344 2.96 -2.63 35.33
N ASP A 345 2.69 -2.88 34.05
CA ASP A 345 3.75 -3.07 33.05
C ASP A 345 4.65 -1.83 32.96
N TYR A 346 5.96 -2.05 32.77
CA TYR A 346 6.95 -0.99 32.73
C TYR A 346 7.78 -1.04 31.44
N TYR A 347 7.74 0.07 30.71
CA TYR A 347 8.34 0.27 29.40
C TYR A 347 9.48 1.31 29.51
N PRO A 348 10.75 0.88 29.58
CA PRO A 348 11.89 1.79 29.74
C PRO A 348 12.19 2.66 28.51
N GLU A 349 11.76 2.23 27.33
CA GLU A 349 11.92 2.95 26.06
C GLU A 349 10.87 4.06 25.87
N LEU A 350 9.68 3.90 26.45
CA LEU A 350 8.64 4.92 26.43
C LEU A 350 8.91 5.97 27.52
N LYS A 351 8.71 7.25 27.20
CA LYS A 351 9.04 8.38 28.09
C LYS A 351 10.44 8.27 28.71
N LYS A 352 11.43 7.83 27.93
CA LYS A 352 12.80 7.58 28.40
C LYS A 352 13.43 8.77 29.16
N LYS A 353 13.10 10.00 28.77
CA LYS A 353 13.58 11.23 29.45
C LYS A 353 13.02 11.38 30.87
N ASP A 354 11.86 10.78 31.15
CA ASP A 354 11.17 10.83 32.44
C ASP A 354 11.47 9.58 33.31
N GLY A 355 12.38 8.71 32.85
CA GLY A 355 12.77 7.49 33.55
C GLY A 355 11.93 6.26 33.21
N GLY A 356 11.19 6.27 32.10
CA GLY A 356 10.36 5.15 31.63
C GLY A 356 8.86 5.41 31.81
N TYR A 357 8.03 4.47 31.36
CA TYR A 357 6.57 4.54 31.49
C TYR A 357 6.03 3.29 32.19
N THR A 358 5.29 3.48 33.29
CA THR A 358 4.47 2.41 33.88
C THR A 358 3.03 2.59 33.45
N PHE A 359 2.43 1.56 32.86
CA PHE A 359 1.02 1.57 32.51
C PHE A 359 0.16 1.44 33.77
N VAL A 360 -0.87 2.28 33.86
CA VAL A 360 -1.86 2.25 34.96
C VAL A 360 -3.24 2.17 34.33
N ALA A 361 -3.91 1.04 34.52
CA ALA A 361 -5.26 0.82 34.03
C ALA A 361 -6.25 1.75 34.75
N GLN A 362 -7.18 2.32 34.02
CA GLN A 362 -8.33 3.00 34.60
C GLN A 362 -9.43 1.99 34.96
N PRO A 363 -10.37 2.32 35.86
CA PRO A 363 -11.44 1.40 36.29
C PRO A 363 -12.35 0.85 35.17
N ASN A 364 -12.25 1.38 33.95
CA ASN A 364 -13.02 0.99 32.78
C ASN A 364 -12.13 0.51 31.60
N ASP A 365 -10.83 0.36 31.81
CA ASP A 365 -9.86 -0.11 30.80
C ASP A 365 -9.82 -1.64 30.71
#